data_AF-A0A2H3CRK0-F1
#
_entry.id   AF-A0A2H3CRK0-F1
#
_cell.length_a   1.000
_cell.length_b   1.000
_cell.length_c   1.000
_cell.angle_alpha   90.00
_cell.angle_beta   90.00
_cell.angle_gamma   90.00
#
_symmetry.space_group_name_H-M   'P 1'
#
loop_
_entity.id
_entity.type
_entity.pdbx_description
1 polymer ?
#
loop_
_entity_poly.entity_id
_entity_poly.type
_entity_poly.pdbx_seq_one_letter_code
_entity_poly.pdbx_strand_id
1 'polypeptide(L)'
;MKPVEKRKGRISDTFDAKQEGTQKRANDSVTRQDSSMHLVPVGCKWSNNSCMYDATMFVLFNMWNANHAGLASDVEAIGNEWLQLVMRSFRTFKDGLYTLEEVRDHTKRKLHRDFLAVFVYGRETSAEAVMLKMMTSPTVFASIAMCCDDGHSAPLSMQHCCVIELTTTGRKQWTMLQQYIDITSAMPLTAEDSVCQRCTSATYKKYTYEIAPPILAALVMFSRALVDKQIQLTVKSNIVHYNLAGVVCYGDARYTARFVDTDGRVWYNDGLTLGRKAQLEGFIHDVDMMKDRARKSHDILIYRQT
;
A
#
# COMPACT_ATOMS: atom_id res chain seq x y z
N MET A 1 -42.10 19.71 30.47
CA MET A 1 -40.92 18.90 30.08
C MET A 1 -41.10 18.47 28.63
N LYS A 2 -40.20 18.88 27.73
CA LYS A 2 -40.23 18.41 26.33
C LYS A 2 -39.63 16.99 26.26
N PRO A 3 -40.15 16.07 25.43
CA PRO A 3 -39.57 14.74 25.29
C PRO A 3 -38.20 14.83 24.61
N VAL A 4 -37.24 14.07 25.14
CA VAL A 4 -35.90 13.91 24.58
C VAL A 4 -35.99 13.16 23.25
N GLU A 5 -35.57 13.81 22.15
CA GLU A 5 -35.38 13.16 20.86
C GLU A 5 -34.30 12.07 20.97
N LYS A 6 -34.67 10.83 20.63
CA LYS A 6 -33.72 9.73 20.44
C LYS A 6 -32.81 10.09 19.25
N ARG A 7 -31.57 10.46 19.56
CA ARG A 7 -30.47 10.62 18.60
C ARG A 7 -30.30 9.28 17.84
N LYS A 8 -30.64 9.26 16.55
CA LYS A 8 -30.28 8.16 15.65
C LYS A 8 -28.75 8.01 15.68
N GLY A 9 -28.24 6.87 16.14
CA GLY A 9 -26.82 6.55 16.12
C GLY A 9 -26.24 6.68 14.70
N ARG A 10 -25.01 7.18 14.58
CA ARG A 10 -24.36 7.33 13.28
C ARG A 10 -24.09 5.96 12.66
N ILE A 11 -24.11 5.92 11.33
CA ILE A 11 -23.84 4.70 10.53
C ILE A 11 -22.43 4.13 10.82
N SER A 12 -21.46 4.97 11.22
CA SER A 12 -20.13 4.54 11.68
C SER A 12 -20.19 3.70 12.95
N ASP A 13 -20.97 4.17 13.93
CA ASP A 13 -21.04 3.57 15.26
C ASP A 13 -21.82 2.23 15.19
N THR A 14 -22.73 2.11 14.23
CA THR A 14 -23.40 0.85 13.90
C THR A 14 -22.51 -0.12 13.13
N PHE A 15 -21.54 0.35 12.34
CA PHE A 15 -20.54 -0.52 11.69
C PHE A 15 -19.57 -1.09 12.73
N ASP A 16 -19.01 -0.24 13.59
CA ASP A 16 -18.11 -0.63 14.68
C ASP A 16 -18.81 -1.60 15.66
N ALA A 17 -20.02 -1.26 16.13
CA ALA A 17 -20.77 -2.12 17.05
C ALA A 17 -21.19 -3.47 16.43
N LYS A 18 -21.48 -3.51 15.13
CA LYS A 18 -21.77 -4.77 14.42
C LYS A 18 -20.51 -5.62 14.21
N GLN A 19 -19.34 -5.00 14.02
CA GLN A 19 -18.07 -5.74 13.97
C GLN A 19 -17.76 -6.40 15.33
N GLU A 20 -17.87 -5.66 16.43
CA GLU A 20 -17.61 -6.18 17.78
C GLU A 20 -18.60 -7.29 18.21
N GLY A 21 -19.88 -7.17 17.84
CA GLY A 21 -20.89 -8.18 18.11
C GLY A 21 -20.68 -9.50 17.36
N THR A 22 -20.03 -9.45 16.19
CA THR A 22 -19.80 -10.62 15.33
C THR A 22 -18.57 -11.42 15.73
N GLN A 23 -17.52 -10.76 16.24
CA GLN A 23 -16.34 -11.44 16.81
C GLN A 23 -16.71 -12.41 17.95
N LYS A 24 -17.79 -12.13 18.70
CA LYS A 24 -18.29 -13.04 19.75
C LYS A 24 -19.03 -14.27 19.23
N ARG A 25 -19.50 -14.27 17.98
CA ARG A 25 -20.28 -15.39 17.39
C ARG A 25 -19.50 -16.26 16.41
N ALA A 26 -18.36 -15.78 15.89
CA ALA A 26 -17.57 -16.48 14.88
C ALA A 26 -16.69 -17.63 15.41
N ASN A 27 -16.71 -17.91 16.72
CA ASN A 27 -15.97 -19.05 17.29
C ASN A 27 -16.67 -20.41 17.12
N ASP A 28 -17.93 -20.42 16.66
CA ASP A 28 -18.67 -21.65 16.40
C ASP A 28 -19.05 -21.75 14.91
N SER A 29 -18.68 -22.87 14.29
CA SER A 29 -18.94 -23.30 12.89
C SER A 29 -17.90 -22.95 11.84
N VAL A 30 -16.90 -23.82 11.69
CA VAL A 30 -16.06 -23.94 10.49
C VAL A 30 -16.42 -25.22 9.76
N THR A 31 -17.15 -25.10 8.67
CA THR A 31 -17.00 -25.99 7.50
C THR A 31 -17.69 -25.34 6.30
N ARG A 32 -16.92 -24.98 5.27
CA ARG A 32 -17.28 -25.21 3.85
C ARG A 32 -16.22 -24.73 2.86
N GLN A 33 -15.74 -25.73 2.10
CA GLN A 33 -15.27 -25.75 0.72
C GLN A 33 -14.66 -24.47 0.14
N ASP A 34 -13.33 -24.50 0.09
CA ASP A 34 -12.48 -23.63 -0.73
C ASP A 34 -12.58 -24.09 -2.19
N SER A 35 -13.49 -23.52 -2.98
CA SER A 35 -13.48 -23.69 -4.43
C SER A 35 -12.59 -22.59 -5.02
N SER A 36 -11.44 -22.97 -5.57
CA SER A 36 -10.56 -22.10 -6.36
C SER A 36 -11.21 -21.73 -7.70
N MET A 37 -12.34 -21.02 -7.66
CA MET A 37 -12.78 -20.26 -8.82
C MET A 37 -11.88 -19.03 -8.90
N HIS A 38 -11.20 -18.85 -10.05
CA HIS A 38 -10.58 -17.57 -10.40
C HIS A 38 -11.68 -16.51 -10.47
N LEU A 39 -12.00 -15.94 -9.30
CA LEU A 39 -12.99 -14.89 -9.16
C LEU A 39 -12.44 -13.67 -9.88
N VAL A 40 -13.16 -13.22 -10.91
CA VAL A 40 -12.89 -11.95 -11.57
C VAL A 40 -12.74 -10.87 -10.50
N PRO A 41 -11.63 -10.12 -10.48
CA PRO A 41 -11.40 -9.09 -9.47
C PRO A 41 -12.55 -8.08 -9.37
N VAL A 42 -12.83 -7.64 -8.15
CA VAL A 42 -13.91 -6.71 -7.84
C VAL A 42 -13.35 -5.42 -7.29
N GLY A 43 -13.89 -4.29 -7.77
CA GLY A 43 -13.56 -2.95 -7.31
C GLY A 43 -14.74 -2.21 -6.68
N CYS A 44 -14.54 -0.93 -6.38
CA CYS A 44 -15.58 -0.04 -5.85
C CYS A 44 -16.19 0.82 -6.96
N LYS A 45 -17.50 1.05 -6.91
CA LYS A 45 -18.11 2.14 -7.66
C LYS A 45 -17.72 3.49 -7.06
N TRP A 46 -17.23 4.39 -7.90
CA TRP A 46 -16.78 5.73 -7.50
C TRP A 46 -17.90 6.56 -6.89
N SER A 47 -17.59 7.28 -5.82
CA SER A 47 -18.48 8.25 -5.19
C SER A 47 -17.73 9.21 -4.25
N ASN A 48 -18.16 10.47 -4.15
CA ASN A 48 -17.62 11.43 -3.18
C ASN A 48 -16.09 11.54 -3.22
N ASN A 49 -15.53 11.76 -4.41
CA ASN A 49 -14.09 11.88 -4.67
C ASN A 49 -13.28 10.70 -4.12
N SER A 50 -13.82 9.48 -4.20
CA SER A 50 -13.21 8.27 -3.66
C SER A 50 -12.10 7.66 -4.51
N CYS A 51 -11.79 8.17 -5.70
CA CYS A 51 -10.99 7.44 -6.69
C CYS A 51 -9.66 6.87 -6.15
N MET A 52 -8.94 7.60 -5.29
CA MET A 52 -7.72 7.07 -4.66
C MET A 52 -7.99 5.87 -3.72
N TYR A 53 -9.06 5.95 -2.94
CA TYR A 53 -9.52 4.86 -2.09
C TYR A 53 -10.04 3.69 -2.91
N ASP A 54 -10.76 3.94 -4.01
CA ASP A 54 -11.26 2.89 -4.90
C ASP A 54 -10.11 2.08 -5.50
N ALA A 55 -9.10 2.79 -6.03
CA ALA A 55 -7.88 2.19 -6.59
C ALA A 55 -7.10 1.38 -5.54
N THR A 56 -6.93 1.94 -4.34
CA THR A 56 -6.25 1.26 -3.22
C THR A 56 -7.01 0.01 -2.78
N MET A 57 -8.32 0.14 -2.57
CA MET A 57 -9.17 -0.99 -2.15
C MET A 57 -9.20 -2.08 -3.22
N PHE A 58 -9.22 -1.73 -4.50
CA PHE A 58 -9.14 -2.69 -5.59
C PHE A 58 -7.88 -3.56 -5.50
N VAL A 59 -6.70 -2.96 -5.32
CA VAL A 59 -5.46 -3.74 -5.20
C VAL A 59 -5.44 -4.56 -3.91
N LEU A 60 -5.71 -3.92 -2.76
CA LEU A 60 -5.62 -4.58 -1.45
C LEU A 60 -6.64 -5.71 -1.28
N PHE A 61 -7.89 -5.49 -1.70
CA PHE A 61 -8.94 -6.51 -1.59
C PHE A 61 -8.63 -7.73 -2.43
N ASN A 62 -8.24 -7.55 -3.69
CA ASN A 62 -8.01 -8.68 -4.58
C ASN A 62 -6.72 -9.44 -4.22
N MET A 63 -5.70 -8.75 -3.70
CA MET A 63 -4.52 -9.38 -3.11
C MET A 63 -4.88 -10.19 -1.86
N TRP A 64 -5.68 -9.62 -0.95
CA TRP A 64 -6.19 -10.34 0.22
C TRP A 64 -7.05 -11.53 -0.19
N ASN A 65 -7.99 -11.37 -1.12
CA ASN A 65 -8.89 -12.44 -1.51
C ASN A 65 -8.15 -13.64 -2.12
N ALA A 66 -7.06 -13.40 -2.85
CA ALA A 66 -6.22 -14.46 -3.43
C ALA A 66 -5.47 -15.30 -2.39
N ASN A 67 -5.09 -14.74 -1.23
CA ASN A 67 -4.43 -15.47 -0.14
C ASN A 67 -4.82 -14.88 1.23
N HIS A 68 -6.10 -14.98 1.58
CA HIS A 68 -6.64 -14.24 2.72
C HIS A 68 -6.16 -14.76 4.08
N ALA A 69 -5.85 -16.05 4.19
CA ALA A 69 -5.34 -16.65 5.42
C ALA A 69 -3.88 -16.26 5.68
N GLY A 70 -3.00 -16.41 4.68
CA GLY A 70 -1.59 -16.06 4.82
C GLY A 70 -1.41 -14.56 5.02
N LEU A 71 -1.97 -13.74 4.13
CA LEU A 71 -1.75 -12.30 4.16
C LEU A 71 -2.29 -11.64 5.44
N ALA A 72 -3.43 -12.10 5.96
CA ALA A 72 -3.97 -11.56 7.21
C ALA A 72 -3.08 -11.90 8.41
N SER A 73 -2.55 -13.14 8.46
CA SER A 73 -1.60 -13.57 9.50
C SER A 73 -0.32 -12.74 9.45
N ASP A 74 0.23 -12.51 8.25
CA ASP A 74 1.47 -11.75 8.09
C ASP A 74 1.29 -10.27 8.49
N VAL A 75 0.14 -9.68 8.12
CA VAL A 75 -0.21 -8.31 8.52
C VAL A 75 -0.47 -8.18 10.03
N GLU A 76 -1.02 -9.21 10.65
CA GLU A 76 -1.16 -9.28 12.10
C GLU A 76 0.22 -9.35 12.79
N ALA A 77 1.12 -10.19 12.28
CA ALA A 77 2.46 -10.36 12.81
C ALA A 77 3.31 -9.07 12.80
N ILE A 78 3.15 -8.22 11.77
CA ILE A 78 3.84 -6.91 11.72
C ILE A 78 3.13 -5.80 12.51
N GLY A 79 1.90 -6.03 13.00
CA GLY A 79 1.16 -5.08 13.82
C GLY A 79 0.64 -3.85 13.07
N ASN A 80 0.37 -3.93 11.76
CA ASN A 80 -0.19 -2.80 11.00
C ASN A 80 -1.71 -2.68 11.22
N GLU A 81 -2.11 -1.79 12.13
CA GLU A 81 -3.51 -1.59 12.53
C GLU A 81 -4.45 -1.20 11.38
N TRP A 82 -3.97 -0.45 10.39
CA TRP A 82 -4.79 0.04 9.27
C TRP A 82 -5.08 -1.08 8.26
N LEU A 83 -4.07 -1.86 7.89
CA LEU A 83 -4.27 -3.04 7.05
C LEU A 83 -5.13 -4.08 7.79
N GLN A 84 -4.91 -4.30 9.09
CA GLN A 84 -5.76 -5.20 9.88
C GLN A 84 -7.22 -4.75 9.91
N LEU A 85 -7.49 -3.45 10.09
CA LEU A 85 -8.85 -2.91 10.02
C LEU A 85 -9.50 -3.16 8.65
N VAL A 86 -8.77 -2.88 7.57
CA VAL A 86 -9.26 -3.02 6.20
C VAL A 86 -9.51 -4.50 5.88
N MET A 87 -8.57 -5.40 6.22
CA MET A 87 -8.71 -6.84 6.00
C MET A 87 -9.85 -7.47 6.81
N ARG A 88 -10.06 -7.04 8.06
CA ARG A 88 -11.24 -7.43 8.83
C ARG A 88 -12.53 -6.97 8.16
N SER A 89 -12.54 -5.76 7.61
CA SER A 89 -13.69 -5.24 6.87
C SER A 89 -13.88 -5.95 5.51
N PHE A 90 -12.82 -6.43 4.85
CA PHE A 90 -12.96 -7.27 3.65
C PHE A 90 -13.65 -8.60 3.93
N ARG A 91 -13.42 -9.19 5.11
CA ARG A 91 -14.15 -10.39 5.53
C ARG A 91 -15.65 -10.12 5.61
N THR A 92 -16.07 -8.97 6.14
CA THR A 92 -17.51 -8.64 6.21
C THR A 92 -18.14 -8.42 4.83
N PHE A 93 -17.37 -7.97 3.83
CA PHE A 93 -17.80 -7.99 2.42
C PHE A 93 -17.92 -9.42 1.87
N LYS A 94 -16.91 -10.27 2.12
CA LYS A 94 -16.92 -11.68 1.69
C LYS A 94 -18.09 -12.46 2.28
N ASP A 95 -18.46 -12.16 3.52
CA ASP A 95 -19.61 -12.74 4.22
C ASP A 95 -20.97 -12.15 3.77
N GLY A 96 -20.97 -11.18 2.85
CA GLY A 96 -22.19 -10.56 2.31
C GLY A 96 -22.87 -9.58 3.27
N LEU A 97 -22.22 -9.20 4.37
CA LEU A 97 -22.79 -8.29 5.38
C LEU A 97 -22.74 -6.82 4.96
N TYR A 98 -21.75 -6.47 4.15
CA TYR A 98 -21.56 -5.13 3.61
C TYR A 98 -21.12 -5.20 2.16
N THR A 99 -21.29 -4.10 1.43
CA THR A 99 -20.70 -3.87 0.12
C THR A 99 -19.25 -3.39 0.24
N LEU A 100 -18.46 -3.54 -0.82
CA LEU A 100 -17.08 -3.04 -0.83
C LEU A 100 -17.03 -1.50 -0.74
N GLU A 101 -18.05 -0.79 -1.24
CA GLU A 101 -18.18 0.65 -1.06
C GLU A 101 -18.43 1.05 0.40
N GLU A 102 -19.19 0.26 1.16
CA GLU A 102 -19.40 0.49 2.59
C GLU A 102 -18.12 0.26 3.39
N VAL A 103 -17.35 -0.79 3.04
CA VAL A 103 -16.01 -1.03 3.62
C VAL A 103 -15.09 0.17 3.34
N ARG A 104 -15.01 0.61 2.08
CA ARG A 104 -14.24 1.80 1.69
C ARG A 104 -14.67 3.04 2.47
N ASP A 105 -15.97 3.30 2.54
CA ASP A 105 -16.51 4.49 3.20
C ASP A 105 -16.30 4.45 4.71
N HIS A 106 -16.36 3.27 5.33
CA HIS A 106 -15.98 3.08 6.72
C HIS A 106 -14.51 3.49 6.94
N THR A 107 -13.59 2.98 6.13
CA THR A 107 -12.17 3.36 6.19
C THR A 107 -11.95 4.86 5.99
N LYS A 108 -12.61 5.46 4.98
CA LYS A 108 -12.56 6.92 4.73
C LYS A 108 -13.02 7.73 5.93
N ARG A 109 -14.15 7.36 6.54
CA ARG A 109 -14.69 8.05 7.72
C ARG A 109 -13.79 7.91 8.93
N LYS A 110 -13.18 6.74 9.13
CA LYS A 110 -12.23 6.53 10.22
C LYS A 110 -10.98 7.39 10.04
N LEU A 111 -10.38 7.40 8.84
CA LEU A 111 -9.24 8.27 8.51
C LEU A 111 -9.58 9.75 8.72
N HIS A 112 -10.76 10.19 8.27
CA HIS A 112 -11.23 11.56 8.49
C HIS A 112 -11.40 11.92 9.97
N ARG A 113 -11.97 11.02 10.77
CA ARG A 113 -12.16 11.22 12.20
C ARG A 113 -10.83 11.32 12.93
N ASP A 114 -9.90 10.42 12.62
CA ASP A 114 -8.66 10.27 13.36
C ASP A 114 -7.60 11.29 12.88
N PHE A 115 -7.71 11.79 11.63
CA PHE A 115 -6.73 12.69 10.98
C PHE A 115 -7.42 13.77 10.12
N LEU A 116 -8.27 14.57 10.76
CA LEU A 116 -9.16 15.57 10.11
C LEU A 116 -8.43 16.54 9.16
N ALA A 117 -7.21 16.95 9.53
CA ALA A 117 -6.42 17.92 8.75
C ALA A 117 -5.87 17.33 7.45
N VAL A 118 -5.72 16.01 7.37
CA VAL A 118 -5.10 15.32 6.22
C VAL A 118 -6.16 14.68 5.33
N PHE A 119 -7.13 13.98 5.92
CA PHE A 119 -8.17 13.28 5.17
C PHE A 119 -9.51 13.99 5.37
N VAL A 120 -9.91 14.83 4.42
CA VAL A 120 -11.21 15.50 4.46
C VAL A 120 -12.24 14.69 3.69
N TYR A 121 -13.28 14.21 4.39
CA TYR A 121 -14.31 13.40 3.75
C TYR A 121 -15.01 14.16 2.62
N GLY A 122 -15.11 13.52 1.44
CA GLY A 122 -15.73 14.10 0.25
C GLY A 122 -14.82 15.03 -0.55
N ARG A 123 -13.59 15.28 -0.12
CA ARG A 123 -12.56 15.96 -0.93
C ARG A 123 -11.61 14.95 -1.56
N GLU A 124 -10.89 15.41 -2.58
CA GLU A 124 -9.73 14.69 -3.10
C GLU A 124 -8.69 14.51 -1.98
N THR A 125 -7.95 13.40 -2.06
CA THR A 125 -6.91 13.05 -1.09
C THR A 125 -5.61 12.77 -1.81
N SER A 126 -4.49 13.05 -1.16
CA SER A 126 -3.18 12.67 -1.65
C SER A 126 -3.02 11.14 -1.61
N ALA A 127 -2.49 10.59 -2.70
CA ALA A 127 -2.16 9.17 -2.83
C ALA A 127 -1.04 8.76 -1.86
N GLU A 128 -0.01 9.60 -1.77
CA GLU A 128 1.06 9.52 -0.78
C GLU A 128 0.48 9.44 0.64
N ALA A 129 -0.41 10.35 1.02
CA ALA A 129 -0.98 10.36 2.38
C ALA A 129 -1.74 9.06 2.68
N VAL A 130 -2.51 8.54 1.72
CA VAL A 130 -3.21 7.25 1.87
C VAL A 130 -2.20 6.12 2.04
N MET A 131 -1.15 6.05 1.22
CA MET A 131 -0.14 4.98 1.30
C MET A 131 0.68 5.05 2.58
N LEU A 132 1.19 6.22 2.95
CA LEU A 132 1.93 6.41 4.21
C LEU A 132 1.10 5.95 5.40
N LYS A 133 -0.22 6.19 5.38
CA LYS A 133 -1.09 5.76 6.46
C LYS A 133 -1.42 4.27 6.42
N MET A 134 -1.79 3.74 5.26
CA MET A 134 -2.09 2.32 5.09
C MET A 134 -0.88 1.44 5.39
N MET A 135 0.33 1.89 5.07
CA MET A 135 1.56 1.14 5.25
C MET A 135 2.26 1.44 6.59
N THR A 136 1.56 2.00 7.60
CA THR A 136 2.16 2.29 8.91
C THR A 136 2.66 1.00 9.59
N SER A 137 3.81 1.08 10.25
CA SER A 137 4.41 0.01 11.03
C SER A 137 4.73 0.47 12.45
N PRO A 138 4.41 -0.32 13.49
CA PRO A 138 4.85 -0.04 14.86
C PRO A 138 6.37 -0.21 15.02
N THR A 139 7.01 -0.98 14.12
CA THR A 139 8.46 -1.18 14.09
C THR A 139 9.10 -0.30 13.01
N VAL A 140 10.35 0.09 13.20
CA VAL A 140 11.11 0.81 12.17
C VAL A 140 11.17 -0.05 10.92
N PHE A 141 10.72 0.48 9.79
CA PHE A 141 10.82 -0.19 8.50
C PHE A 141 12.20 0.03 7.88
N ALA A 142 12.65 1.28 7.83
CA ALA A 142 13.94 1.64 7.27
C ALA A 142 14.66 2.65 8.17
N SER A 143 15.97 2.51 8.27
CA SER A 143 16.87 3.44 8.94
C SER A 143 17.81 4.08 7.92
N ILE A 144 18.15 5.34 8.17
CA ILE A 144 19.07 6.11 7.34
C ILE A 144 20.22 6.56 8.23
N ALA A 145 21.45 6.28 7.82
CA ALA A 145 22.65 6.69 8.51
C ALA A 145 23.68 7.31 7.55
N MET A 146 24.54 8.16 8.11
CA MET A 146 25.81 8.53 7.51
C MET A 146 26.87 7.53 7.94
N CYS A 147 27.56 6.92 6.98
CA CYS A 147 28.61 5.94 7.21
C CYS A 147 29.92 6.37 6.54
N CYS A 148 31.04 5.79 6.97
CA CYS A 148 32.32 5.86 6.26
C CYS A 148 32.95 4.46 6.15
N ASP A 149 33.97 4.33 5.31
CA ASP A 149 34.63 3.05 5.03
C ASP A 149 35.34 2.45 6.27
N ASP A 150 35.74 3.28 7.24
CA ASP A 150 36.33 2.81 8.51
C ASP A 150 35.28 2.32 9.55
N GLY A 151 34.02 2.18 9.15
CA GLY A 151 32.97 1.60 10.00
C GLY A 151 32.30 2.57 10.99
N HIS A 152 32.62 3.86 10.97
CA HIS A 152 31.85 4.84 11.73
C HIS A 152 30.47 5.04 11.13
N SER A 153 29.47 5.19 12.00
CA SER A 153 28.07 5.42 11.60
C SER A 153 27.40 6.43 12.52
N ALA A 154 26.62 7.33 11.94
CA ALA A 154 25.79 8.31 12.65
C ALA A 154 24.35 8.26 12.11
N PRO A 155 23.33 8.05 12.97
CA PRO A 155 21.94 7.98 12.52
C PRO A 155 21.46 9.34 12.02
N LEU A 156 20.68 9.35 10.93
CA LEU A 156 20.06 10.54 10.37
C LEU A 156 18.53 10.54 10.55
N SER A 157 17.89 9.41 10.26
CA SER A 157 16.43 9.30 10.30
C SER A 157 15.99 7.84 10.42
N MET A 158 14.76 7.65 10.85
CA MET A 158 14.07 6.36 10.90
C MET A 158 12.67 6.53 10.29
N GLN A 159 12.22 5.51 9.58
CA GLN A 159 10.94 5.50 8.91
C GLN A 159 10.07 4.38 9.46
N HIS A 160 8.83 4.70 9.83
CA HIS A 160 7.83 3.78 10.40
C HIS A 160 6.68 3.48 9.43
N CYS A 161 6.90 3.64 8.13
CA CYS A 161 5.94 3.25 7.10
C CYS A 161 6.65 2.35 6.08
N CYS A 162 5.98 1.29 5.64
CA CYS A 162 6.45 0.31 4.67
C CYS A 162 6.32 0.85 3.23
N VAL A 163 6.94 2.00 2.99
CA VAL A 163 6.87 2.76 1.73
C VAL A 163 8.28 3.10 1.27
N ILE A 164 8.61 2.86 0.01
CA ILE A 164 9.84 3.37 -0.60
C ILE A 164 9.52 4.73 -1.20
N GLU A 165 10.05 5.78 -0.57
CA GLU A 165 9.97 7.14 -1.07
C GLU A 165 11.23 7.44 -1.90
N LEU A 166 11.02 7.81 -3.15
CA LEU A 166 12.13 8.15 -4.05
C LEU A 166 12.70 9.50 -3.69
N THR A 167 14.02 9.55 -3.51
CA THR A 167 14.77 10.77 -3.25
C THR A 167 15.87 10.95 -4.28
N THR A 168 16.53 12.11 -4.28
CA THR A 168 17.67 12.34 -5.18
C THR A 168 18.80 11.34 -4.89
N THR A 169 19.29 10.70 -5.95
CA THR A 169 20.47 9.82 -5.94
C THR A 169 21.75 10.56 -6.34
N GLY A 170 21.73 11.90 -6.28
CA GLY A 170 22.84 12.74 -6.70
C GLY A 170 23.14 12.58 -8.19
N ARG A 171 24.39 12.22 -8.51
CA ARG A 171 24.83 12.02 -9.90
C ARG A 171 24.51 10.61 -10.45
N LYS A 172 24.16 9.65 -9.59
CA LYS A 172 23.85 8.28 -10.02
C LYS A 172 22.46 8.25 -10.65
N GLN A 173 22.39 7.95 -11.94
CA GLN A 173 21.12 7.73 -12.64
C GLN A 173 20.61 6.31 -12.41
N TRP A 174 19.30 6.15 -12.50
CA TRP A 174 18.63 4.87 -12.39
C TRP A 174 17.35 4.90 -13.24
N THR A 175 16.97 3.73 -13.73
CA THR A 175 15.78 3.54 -14.58
C THR A 175 14.80 2.54 -14.00
N MET A 176 15.24 1.73 -13.04
CA MET A 176 14.44 0.73 -12.34
C MET A 176 14.44 1.04 -10.84
N LEU A 177 13.32 0.78 -10.16
CA LEU A 177 13.20 0.88 -8.71
C LEU A 177 14.24 0.01 -8.01
N GLN A 178 14.57 -1.19 -8.54
CA GLN A 178 15.63 -2.01 -7.96
C GLN A 178 16.98 -1.30 -7.96
N GLN A 179 17.32 -0.59 -9.05
CA GLN A 179 18.57 0.18 -9.12
C GLN A 179 18.59 1.31 -8.08
N TYR A 180 17.45 1.97 -7.83
CA TYR A 180 17.34 2.96 -6.76
C TYR A 180 17.62 2.35 -5.38
N ILE A 181 17.03 1.18 -5.10
CA ILE A 181 17.24 0.43 -3.85
C ILE A 181 18.73 0.07 -3.70
N ASP A 182 19.35 -0.45 -4.76
CA ASP A 182 20.77 -0.84 -4.73
C ASP A 182 21.69 0.37 -4.52
N ILE A 183 21.42 1.49 -5.19
CA ILE A 183 22.18 2.74 -5.03
C ILE A 183 22.08 3.27 -3.60
N THR A 184 20.89 3.25 -3.01
CA THR A 184 20.64 3.82 -1.66
C THR A 184 21.23 2.98 -0.53
N SER A 185 21.59 1.72 -0.79
CA SER A 185 22.33 0.87 0.17
C SER A 185 23.71 1.43 0.54
N ALA A 186 24.34 2.21 -0.35
CA ALA A 186 25.60 2.92 -0.13
C ALA A 186 25.72 4.11 -1.11
N MET A 187 24.97 5.18 -0.85
CA MET A 187 24.87 6.33 -1.73
C MET A 187 25.95 7.37 -1.43
N PRO A 188 26.86 7.67 -2.37
CA PRO A 188 27.84 8.72 -2.17
C PRO A 188 27.16 10.08 -1.98
N LEU A 189 27.72 10.92 -1.10
CA LEU A 189 27.24 12.29 -0.97
C LEU A 189 27.69 13.15 -2.15
N THR A 190 26.86 14.13 -2.51
CA THR A 190 27.12 15.04 -3.63
C THR A 190 28.12 16.16 -3.29
N ALA A 191 28.33 16.44 -2.01
CA ALA A 191 29.30 17.43 -1.55
C ALA A 191 30.69 16.79 -1.53
N GLU A 192 31.61 17.34 -2.32
CA GLU A 192 32.97 16.83 -2.52
C GLU A 192 33.80 16.80 -1.21
N ASP A 193 33.38 17.55 -0.19
CA ASP A 193 34.05 17.65 1.12
C ASP A 193 33.37 16.85 2.24
N SER A 194 32.39 15.98 1.95
CA SER A 194 31.72 15.24 3.02
C SER A 194 32.56 14.08 3.56
N VAL A 195 33.41 14.43 4.53
CA VAL A 195 34.32 13.52 5.20
C VAL A 195 33.85 13.18 6.62
N CYS A 196 34.27 12.02 7.10
CA CYS A 196 34.01 11.62 8.47
C CYS A 196 34.79 12.49 9.43
N GLN A 197 34.12 13.14 10.39
CA GLN A 197 34.79 14.00 11.37
C GLN A 197 35.76 13.24 12.30
N ARG A 198 35.70 11.90 12.34
CA ARG A 198 36.55 11.07 13.20
C ARG A 198 37.79 10.54 12.50
N CYS A 199 37.67 10.12 11.24
CA CYS A 199 38.75 9.45 10.50
C CYS A 199 39.08 10.09 9.15
N THR A 200 38.38 11.16 8.75
CA THR A 200 38.55 11.90 7.48
C THR A 200 38.24 11.10 6.20
N SER A 201 37.90 9.82 6.31
CA SER A 201 37.46 8.99 5.19
C SER A 201 36.16 9.50 4.57
N ALA A 202 35.98 9.19 3.29
CA ALA A 202 34.78 9.56 2.54
C ALA A 202 33.52 9.03 3.23
N THR A 203 32.46 9.85 3.24
CA THR A 203 31.18 9.45 3.80
C THR A 203 30.15 9.18 2.74
N TYR A 204 29.23 8.28 3.06
CA TYR A 204 28.10 7.94 2.22
C TYR A 204 26.83 7.79 3.07
N LYS A 205 25.69 8.00 2.45
CA LYS A 205 24.38 7.79 3.06
C LYS A 205 23.97 6.33 2.82
N LYS A 206 23.59 5.63 3.89
CA LYS A 206 23.16 4.24 3.84
C LYS A 206 21.72 4.11 4.28
N TYR A 207 20.90 3.50 3.43
CA TYR A 207 19.55 3.06 3.76
C TYR A 207 19.62 1.58 4.16
N THR A 208 19.02 1.24 5.30
CA THR A 208 18.94 -0.13 5.80
C THR A 208 17.48 -0.47 6.06
N TYR A 209 17.02 -1.60 5.52
CA TYR A 209 15.68 -2.11 5.79
C TYR A 209 15.73 -3.06 6.99
N GLU A 210 14.93 -2.75 8.02
CA GLU A 210 14.97 -3.43 9.32
C GLU A 210 13.94 -4.56 9.43
N ILE A 211 12.85 -4.46 8.66
CA ILE A 211 11.79 -5.47 8.57
C ILE A 211 11.42 -5.71 7.11
N ALA A 212 10.88 -6.89 6.84
CA ALA A 212 10.25 -7.24 5.57
C ALA A 212 8.73 -7.27 5.75
N PRO A 213 8.00 -6.24 5.31
CA PRO A 213 6.54 -6.24 5.42
C PRO A 213 5.91 -7.14 4.35
N PRO A 214 4.75 -7.76 4.60
CA PRO A 214 4.06 -8.59 3.60
C PRO A 214 3.56 -7.77 2.39
N ILE A 215 3.33 -6.46 2.61
CA ILE A 215 2.94 -5.50 1.58
C ILE A 215 3.91 -4.32 1.65
N LEU A 216 4.46 -3.96 0.50
CA LEU A 216 5.39 -2.86 0.33
C LEU A 216 4.86 -1.92 -0.76
N ALA A 217 4.83 -0.62 -0.49
CA ALA A 217 4.51 0.36 -1.52
C ALA A 217 5.77 1.11 -1.97
N ALA A 218 5.78 1.61 -3.20
CA ALA A 218 6.76 2.58 -3.67
C ALA A 218 6.03 3.78 -4.30
N LEU A 219 6.37 4.98 -3.85
CA LEU A 219 5.84 6.22 -4.43
C LEU A 219 6.75 6.62 -5.59
N VAL A 220 6.23 6.49 -6.80
CA VAL A 220 6.97 6.67 -8.06
C VAL A 220 6.45 7.85 -8.87
N MET A 221 5.59 8.68 -8.27
CA MET A 221 5.12 9.93 -8.82
C MET A 221 6.26 10.76 -9.42
N PHE A 222 6.07 11.24 -10.65
CA PHE A 222 7.03 12.04 -11.39
C PHE A 222 8.38 11.36 -11.69
N SER A 223 8.55 10.08 -11.36
CA SER A 223 9.70 9.31 -11.79
C SER A 223 9.51 8.82 -13.24
N ARG A 224 10.63 8.58 -13.92
CA ARG A 224 10.64 7.85 -15.20
C ARG A 224 10.99 6.37 -14.99
N ALA A 225 10.86 5.90 -13.75
CA ALA A 225 11.22 4.55 -13.37
C ALA A 225 10.33 3.56 -14.09
N LEU A 226 10.94 2.59 -14.78
CA LEU A 226 10.22 1.43 -15.28
C LEU A 226 9.62 0.66 -14.10
N VAL A 227 8.44 0.08 -14.32
CA VAL A 227 7.80 -0.77 -13.32
C VAL A 227 8.54 -2.10 -13.24
N ASP A 228 9.29 -2.30 -12.15
CA ASP A 228 9.89 -3.59 -11.83
C ASP A 228 8.79 -4.59 -11.47
N LYS A 229 8.76 -5.73 -12.17
CA LYS A 229 7.80 -6.82 -11.88
C LYS A 229 8.15 -7.56 -10.59
N GLN A 230 9.44 -7.56 -10.25
CA GLN A 230 9.97 -8.12 -9.04
C GLN A 230 11.07 -7.19 -8.51
N ILE A 231 11.09 -6.98 -7.21
CA ILE A 231 12.18 -6.30 -6.50
C ILE A 231 12.66 -7.17 -5.34
N GLN A 232 13.81 -6.82 -4.79
CA GLN A 232 14.40 -7.47 -3.63
C GLN A 232 14.87 -6.45 -2.60
N LEU A 233 14.62 -6.74 -1.34
CA LEU A 233 15.16 -6.00 -0.20
C LEU A 233 16.13 -6.89 0.57
N THR A 234 17.25 -6.32 1.01
CA THR A 234 18.13 -6.99 1.98
C THR A 234 17.73 -6.56 3.39
N VAL A 235 17.25 -7.51 4.18
CA VAL A 235 16.80 -7.32 5.57
C VAL A 235 17.61 -8.24 6.47
N LYS A 236 18.40 -7.67 7.39
CA LYS A 236 19.27 -8.44 8.32
C LYS A 236 20.11 -9.52 7.59
N SER A 237 20.71 -9.15 6.45
CA SER A 237 21.49 -10.02 5.57
C SER A 237 20.72 -11.10 4.81
N ASN A 238 19.39 -11.17 4.94
CA ASN A 238 18.55 -12.05 4.12
C ASN A 238 17.99 -11.26 2.93
N ILE A 239 17.94 -11.89 1.77
CA ILE A 239 17.29 -11.33 0.58
C ILE A 239 15.82 -11.72 0.63
N VAL A 240 14.93 -10.73 0.57
CA VAL A 240 13.49 -10.92 0.53
C VAL A 240 12.97 -10.46 -0.81
N HIS A 241 12.20 -11.31 -1.46
CA HIS A 241 11.64 -11.06 -2.79
C HIS A 241 10.21 -10.51 -2.70
N TYR A 242 9.91 -9.63 -3.64
CA TYR A 242 8.64 -8.93 -3.74
C TYR A 242 8.17 -8.94 -5.18
N ASN A 243 6.97 -9.46 -5.42
CA ASN A 243 6.34 -9.43 -6.74
C ASN A 243 5.33 -8.28 -6.82
N LEU A 244 5.27 -7.62 -7.97
CA LEU A 244 4.29 -6.57 -8.24
C LEU A 244 2.87 -7.15 -8.10
N ALA A 245 2.07 -6.56 -7.22
CA ALA A 245 0.68 -6.94 -6.97
C ALA A 245 -0.30 -5.92 -7.54
N GLY A 246 0.11 -4.65 -7.67
CA GLY A 246 -0.73 -3.66 -8.31
C GLY A 246 -0.01 -2.35 -8.62
N VAL A 247 -0.66 -1.55 -9.46
CA VAL A 247 -0.22 -0.22 -9.86
C VAL A 247 -1.41 0.72 -9.73
N VAL A 248 -1.23 1.82 -9.00
CA VAL A 248 -2.18 2.92 -8.97
C VAL A 248 -1.67 3.98 -9.94
N CYS A 249 -2.52 4.35 -10.90
CA CYS A 249 -2.20 5.35 -11.92
C CYS A 249 -2.96 6.64 -11.67
N TYR A 250 -2.33 7.78 -11.93
CA TYR A 250 -2.92 9.10 -11.83
C TYR A 250 -2.84 9.86 -13.15
N GLY A 251 -3.93 10.57 -13.47
CA GLY A 251 -4.04 11.43 -14.64
C GLY A 251 -5.47 11.96 -14.77
N ASP A 252 -5.62 13.13 -15.40
CA ASP A 252 -6.91 13.83 -15.54
C ASP A 252 -7.66 13.96 -14.21
N ALA A 253 -6.92 14.38 -13.16
CA ALA A 253 -7.40 14.56 -11.79
C ALA A 253 -8.05 13.32 -11.14
N ARG A 254 -7.78 12.10 -11.65
CA ARG A 254 -8.42 10.87 -11.14
C ARG A 254 -7.47 9.69 -11.09
N TYR A 255 -7.68 8.83 -10.10
CA TYR A 255 -6.96 7.57 -9.96
C TYR A 255 -7.67 6.39 -10.62
N THR A 256 -6.88 5.47 -11.15
CA THR A 256 -7.26 4.14 -11.65
C THR A 256 -6.29 3.12 -11.08
N ALA A 257 -6.61 1.83 -11.20
CA ALA A 257 -5.73 0.79 -10.71
C ALA A 257 -5.62 -0.40 -11.65
N ARG A 258 -4.48 -1.06 -11.57
CA ARG A 258 -4.23 -2.40 -12.07
C ARG A 258 -3.90 -3.32 -10.91
N PHE A 259 -4.45 -4.52 -10.96
CA PHE A 259 -4.14 -5.62 -10.06
C PHE A 259 -3.51 -6.75 -10.86
N VAL A 260 -2.45 -7.35 -10.33
CA VAL A 260 -1.77 -8.51 -10.90
C VAL A 260 -2.12 -9.72 -10.05
N ASP A 261 -2.81 -10.70 -10.63
CA ASP A 261 -3.17 -11.91 -9.90
C ASP A 261 -1.99 -12.89 -9.73
N THR A 262 -2.25 -14.04 -9.10
CA THR A 262 -1.23 -15.09 -8.90
C THR A 262 -0.73 -15.73 -10.18
N ASP A 263 -1.51 -15.65 -11.26
CA ASP A 263 -1.16 -16.21 -12.57
C ASP A 263 -0.46 -15.16 -13.46
N GLY A 264 -0.22 -13.96 -12.92
CA GLY A 264 0.40 -12.85 -13.64
C GLY A 264 -0.55 -12.16 -14.63
N ARG A 265 -1.86 -12.35 -14.52
CA ARG A 265 -2.85 -11.61 -15.33
C ARG A 265 -3.08 -10.23 -14.75
N VAL A 266 -3.18 -9.24 -15.63
CA VAL A 266 -3.39 -7.84 -15.27
C VAL A 266 -4.85 -7.48 -15.44
N TRP A 267 -5.44 -6.98 -14.36
CA TRP A 267 -6.83 -6.58 -14.28
C TRP A 267 -6.92 -5.07 -14.02
N TYR A 268 -7.59 -4.35 -14.90
CA TYR A 268 -7.80 -2.91 -14.79
C TYR A 268 -9.15 -2.59 -14.15
N ASN A 269 -9.16 -1.58 -13.27
CA ASN A 269 -10.37 -0.99 -12.72
C ASN A 269 -10.31 0.55 -12.74
N ASP A 270 -11.39 1.14 -13.22
CA ASP A 270 -11.73 2.53 -13.03
C ASP A 270 -13.11 2.57 -12.36
N GLY A 271 -13.14 2.96 -11.09
CA GLY A 271 -14.38 3.01 -10.31
C GLY A 271 -15.46 3.91 -10.92
N LEU A 272 -15.10 4.87 -11.79
CA LEU A 272 -16.09 5.71 -12.47
C LEU A 272 -16.73 5.00 -13.66
N THR A 273 -15.91 4.44 -14.57
CA THR A 273 -16.39 3.91 -15.85
C THR A 273 -16.76 2.43 -15.78
N LEU A 274 -16.01 1.63 -15.02
CA LEU A 274 -16.25 0.19 -14.85
C LEU A 274 -17.02 -0.11 -13.55
N GLY A 275 -17.05 0.83 -12.61
CA GLY A 275 -17.65 0.63 -11.30
C GLY A 275 -17.00 -0.53 -10.58
N ARG A 276 -17.80 -1.53 -10.21
CA ARG A 276 -17.32 -2.73 -9.50
C ARG A 276 -16.57 -3.73 -10.36
N LYS A 277 -16.67 -3.62 -11.70
CA LYS A 277 -16.11 -4.61 -12.62
C LYS A 277 -14.62 -4.37 -12.84
N ALA A 278 -13.86 -5.44 -13.00
CA ALA A 278 -12.52 -5.39 -13.56
C ALA A 278 -12.51 -5.84 -15.01
N GLN A 279 -11.56 -5.34 -15.78
CA GLN A 279 -11.32 -5.75 -17.15
C GLN A 279 -9.95 -6.41 -17.26
N LEU A 280 -9.90 -7.62 -17.83
CA LEU A 280 -8.64 -8.28 -18.16
C LEU A 280 -7.93 -7.52 -19.28
N GLU A 281 -6.66 -7.20 -19.07
CA GLU A 281 -5.81 -6.52 -20.06
C GLU A 281 -4.80 -7.44 -20.75
N GLY A 282 -4.47 -8.57 -20.13
CA GLY A 282 -3.48 -9.53 -20.63
C GLY A 282 -2.61 -10.04 -19.50
N PHE A 283 -1.40 -10.49 -19.84
CA PHE A 283 -0.40 -10.89 -18.86
C PHE A 283 0.59 -9.76 -18.58
N ILE A 284 1.20 -9.76 -17.39
CA ILE A 284 2.14 -8.72 -16.94
C ILE A 284 3.36 -8.54 -17.87
N HIS A 285 3.68 -9.54 -18.70
CA HIS A 285 4.75 -9.43 -19.70
C HIS A 285 4.33 -8.73 -20.98
N ASP A 286 3.03 -8.67 -21.28
CA ASP A 286 2.49 -8.09 -22.51
C ASP A 286 1.86 -6.70 -22.30
N VAL A 287 1.57 -6.35 -21.04
CA VAL A 287 0.92 -5.09 -20.68
C VAL A 287 1.96 -4.04 -20.29
N ASP A 288 1.88 -2.85 -20.90
CA ASP A 288 2.64 -1.68 -20.44
C ASP A 288 2.11 -1.22 -19.07
N MET A 289 2.89 -1.45 -18.03
CA MET A 289 2.55 -1.08 -16.65
C MET A 289 2.84 0.39 -16.33
N MET A 290 3.53 1.13 -17.20
CA MET A 290 3.87 2.54 -17.00
C MET A 290 2.68 3.46 -17.20
N LYS A 291 1.80 3.09 -18.14
CA LYS A 291 0.63 3.86 -18.52
C LYS A 291 -0.61 3.00 -18.56
N ASP A 292 -1.71 3.50 -18.02
CA ASP A 292 -3.00 2.83 -18.15
C ASP A 292 -3.64 3.05 -19.53
N ARG A 293 -4.80 2.43 -19.75
CA ARG A 293 -5.61 2.59 -20.98
C ARG A 293 -5.99 4.03 -21.29
N ALA A 294 -6.17 4.86 -20.28
CA ALA A 294 -6.45 6.28 -20.39
C ALA A 294 -5.15 7.12 -20.48
N ARG A 295 -4.00 6.48 -20.66
CA ARG A 295 -2.65 7.09 -20.72
C ARG A 295 -2.23 7.79 -19.43
N LYS A 296 -2.88 7.47 -18.31
CA LYS A 296 -2.49 7.93 -16.97
C LYS A 296 -1.19 7.27 -16.57
N SER A 297 -0.34 7.99 -15.85
CA SER A 297 0.97 7.48 -15.45
C SER A 297 0.87 6.76 -14.12
N HIS A 298 1.63 5.68 -13.97
CA HIS A 298 1.87 5.05 -12.67
C HIS A 298 2.34 6.09 -11.63
N ASP A 299 1.75 6.00 -10.44
CA ASP A 299 2.02 6.90 -9.31
C ASP A 299 2.50 6.09 -8.10
N ILE A 300 1.84 4.94 -7.85
CA ILE A 300 2.22 4.02 -6.77
C ILE A 300 2.37 2.61 -7.33
N LEU A 301 3.43 1.94 -6.92
CA LEU A 301 3.61 0.51 -7.10
C LEU A 301 3.35 -0.19 -5.78
N ILE A 302 2.57 -1.27 -5.79
CA ILE A 302 2.28 -2.09 -4.62
C ILE A 302 2.82 -3.49 -4.88
N TYR A 303 3.66 -3.95 -3.99
CA TYR A 303 4.32 -5.25 -4.03
C TYR A 303 3.84 -6.13 -2.88
N ARG A 304 3.78 -7.44 -3.16
CA ARG A 304 3.58 -8.49 -2.17
C ARG A 304 4.86 -9.27 -1.96
N GLN A 305 5.15 -9.63 -0.71
CA GLN A 305 6.24 -10.54 -0.39
C GLN A 305 5.96 -11.94 -0.97
N THR A 306 7.02 -12.67 -1.35
CA THR A 306 6.95 -14.05 -1.85
C THR A 306 7.90 -14.98 -1.14
#